data_AF-A0A378XAX6-F1
#
_entry.id   AF-A0A378XAX6-F1
#
_cell.length_a   1.000
_cell.length_b   1.000
_cell.length_c   1.000
_cell.angle_alpha   90.00
_cell.angle_beta   90.00
_cell.angle_gamma   90.00
#
_symmetry.space_group_name_H-M   'P 1'
#
loop_
_entity.id
_entity.type
_entity.pdbx_description
1 polymer ?
#
loop_
_entity_poly.entity_id
_entity_poly.type
_entity_poly.pdbx_seq_one_letter_code
_entity_poly.pdbx_strand_id
1 'polypeptide(L)' 'MDKFTKDELEEALRAIDSTISKCEKVQPKLKPGTSQHTLLIRRIKALYIASALIKRELGL' A
#
# COMPACT_ATOMS: atom_id res chain seq x y z
N MET A 1 -3.83 -19.72 12.39
CA MET A 1 -3.98 -18.39 11.78
C MET A 1 -5.36 -18.40 11.16
N ASP A 2 -6.29 -17.65 11.72
CA ASP A 2 -7.66 -17.62 11.21
C ASP A 2 -7.63 -17.07 9.78
N LYS A 3 -8.43 -17.69 8.90
CA LYS A 3 -8.58 -17.20 7.52
C LYS A 3 -9.38 -15.90 7.60
N PHE A 4 -8.84 -14.83 7.03
CA PHE A 4 -9.59 -13.60 6.81
C PHE A 4 -10.79 -13.87 5.90
N THR A 5 -11.91 -13.22 6.19
CA THR A 5 -13.08 -13.23 5.32
C THR A 5 -12.80 -12.44 4.04
N LYS A 6 -13.59 -12.71 3.00
CA LYS A 6 -13.50 -11.98 1.74
C LYS A 6 -13.71 -10.47 1.95
N ASP A 7 -14.70 -10.10 2.76
CA ASP A 7 -15.02 -8.70 3.04
C ASP A 7 -13.88 -7.97 3.77
N GLU A 8 -13.20 -8.64 4.71
CA GLU A 8 -12.02 -8.08 5.38
C GLU A 8 -10.86 -7.86 4.40
N LEU A 9 -10.65 -8.79 3.46
CA LEU A 9 -9.61 -8.65 2.44
C LEU A 9 -9.94 -7.53 1.45
N GLU A 10 -11.19 -7.39 1.02
CA GLU A 10 -11.63 -6.29 0.15
C GLU A 10 -11.52 -4.93 0.83
N GLU A 11 -11.89 -4.83 2.12
CA GLU A 11 -11.77 -3.60 2.88
C GLU A 11 -10.29 -3.24 3.12
N ALA A 12 -9.44 -4.22 3.44
CA ALA A 12 -8.01 -4.03 3.56
C ALA A 12 -7.40 -3.54 2.24
N LEU A 13 -7.80 -4.13 1.11
CA LEU A 13 -7.35 -3.71 -0.21
C LEU A 13 -7.74 -2.26 -0.50
N ARG A 14 -9.01 -1.89 -0.22
CA ARG A 14 -9.51 -0.51 -0.37
C ARG A 14 -8.70 0.49 0.47
N ALA A 15 -8.41 0.14 1.72
CA ALA A 15 -7.62 0.98 2.62
C ALA A 15 -6.17 1.15 2.14
N ILE A 16 -5.55 0.08 1.65
CA ILE A 16 -4.19 0.10 1.10
C ILE A 16 -4.12 0.96 -0.16
N ASP A 17 -5.04 0.77 -1.10
CA ASP A 17 -5.08 1.54 -2.35
C ASP A 17 -5.29 3.04 -2.07
N SER A 18 -6.15 3.39 -1.12
CA SER A 18 -6.31 4.78 -0.64
C SER A 18 -5.01 5.33 -0.06
N THR A 19 -4.28 4.51 0.71
CA THR A 19 -3.01 4.91 1.34
C THR A 19 -1.92 5.11 0.30
N ILE A 20 -1.82 4.22 -0.69
CA ILE A 20 -0.91 4.36 -1.85
C ILE A 20 -1.17 5.70 -2.54
N SER A 21 -2.43 5.98 -2.93
CA SER A 21 -2.78 7.24 -3.60
C SER A 21 -2.39 8.48 -2.80
N LYS A 22 -2.58 8.45 -1.48
CA LYS A 22 -2.14 9.55 -0.59
C LYS A 22 -0.61 9.68 -0.58
N CYS A 23 0.12 8.58 -0.48
CA CYS A 23 1.58 8.59 -0.50
C CYS A 23 2.12 9.12 -1.83
N GLU A 24 1.55 8.71 -2.97
CA GLU A 24 1.94 9.18 -4.30
C GLU A 24 1.72 10.69 -4.47
N LYS A 25 0.61 11.23 -3.94
CA LYS A 25 0.35 12.68 -3.94
C LYS A 25 1.34 13.48 -3.09
N VAL A 26 1.92 12.86 -2.07
CA VAL A 26 2.91 13.51 -1.19
C VAL A 26 4.34 13.37 -1.74
N GLN A 27 4.65 12.28 -2.43
CA GLN A 27 5.99 11.99 -2.97
C GLN A 27 6.64 13.16 -3.72
N PRO A 28 5.99 13.81 -4.71
CA PRO A 28 6.62 14.91 -5.46
C PRO A 28 6.85 16.16 -4.62
N LYS A 29 6.23 16.27 -3.44
CA LYS A 29 6.43 17.39 -2.50
C LYS A 29 7.67 17.21 -1.63
N LEU A 30 8.27 16.02 -1.61
CA LEU A 30 9.46 15.74 -0.81
C LEU A 30 10.72 15.96 -1.64
N LYS A 31 11.70 16.63 -1.04
CA LYS A 31 12.99 16.87 -1.67
C LYS A 31 13.73 15.54 -1.90
N PRO A 32 14.17 15.22 -3.13
CA PRO A 32 15.00 14.06 -3.40
C PRO A 32 16.27 14.04 -2.54
N GLY A 33 16.73 12.85 -2.17
CA GLY A 33 17.90 12.66 -1.30
C GLY A 33 17.65 12.85 0.20
N THR A 34 16.45 13.26 0.62
CA THR A 34 16.08 13.30 2.04
C THR A 34 15.70 11.91 2.57
N SER A 35 15.82 11.73 3.88
CA SER A 35 15.38 10.51 4.56
C SER A 35 13.87 10.31 4.42
N GLN A 36 13.08 11.39 4.44
CA GLN A 36 11.63 11.36 4.26
C GLN A 36 11.25 10.88 2.85
N HIS A 37 11.92 11.40 1.81
CA HIS A 37 11.70 10.96 0.43
C HIS A 37 12.01 9.47 0.26
N THR A 38 13.15 9.02 0.77
CA THR A 38 13.58 7.61 0.71
C THR A 38 12.61 6.70 1.46
N LEU A 39 12.19 7.11 2.67
CA LEU A 39 11.23 6.37 3.49
C LEU A 39 9.88 6.24 2.78
N LEU A 40 9.38 7.32 2.17
CA LEU A 40 8.09 7.31 1.49
C LEU A 40 8.10 6.38 0.26
N ILE A 41 9.18 6.39 -0.53
CA ILE A 41 9.33 5.45 -1.66
C ILE A 41 9.30 4.00 -1.17
N ARG A 42 10.02 3.68 -0.09
CA ARG A 42 10.05 2.32 0.47
C ARG A 42 8.68 1.89 1.00
N ARG A 43 7.94 2.80 1.63
CA ARG A 43 6.56 2.56 2.09
C ARG A 43 5.62 2.27 0.94
N ILE A 44 5.66 3.06 -0.13
CA ILE A 44 4.85 2.84 -1.33
C ILE A 44 5.11 1.45 -1.91
N LYS A 45 6.39 1.05 -2.04
CA LYS A 45 6.75 -0.30 -2.50
C LYS A 45 6.19 -1.41 -1.61
N ALA A 46 6.27 -1.25 -0.29
CA ALA A 46 5.72 -2.22 0.65
C ALA A 46 4.19 -2.32 0.55
N LEU A 47 3.49 -1.19 0.39
CA LEU A 47 2.04 -1.16 0.20
C LEU A 47 1.62 -1.86 -1.09
N TYR A 48 2.35 -1.69 -2.19
CA TYR A 48 2.10 -2.43 -3.43
C TYR A 48 2.27 -3.93 -3.27
N ILE A 49 3.30 -4.37 -2.53
CA ILE A 49 3.49 -5.79 -2.21
C ILE A 49 2.29 -6.30 -1.40
N ALA A 50 1.86 -5.56 -0.37
CA ALA A 50 0.69 -5.93 0.42
C ALA A 50 -0.60 -6.01 -0.43
N SER A 51 -0.84 -5.03 -1.32
CA SER A 51 -1.97 -5.03 -2.26
C SER A 51 -1.94 -6.27 -3.17
N ALA A 52 -0.77 -6.61 -3.72
CA ALA A 52 -0.61 -7.79 -4.57
C ALA A 52 -0.86 -9.11 -3.81
N LEU A 53 -0.40 -9.21 -2.56
CA LEU A 53 -0.66 -10.38 -1.72
C LEU A 53 -2.15 -10.54 -1.42
N ILE A 54 -2.84 -9.45 -1.08
CA ILE A 54 -4.29 -9.48 -0.82
C ILE A 54 -5.07 -9.84 -2.09
N LYS A 55 -4.72 -9.27 -3.24
CA LYS A 55 -5.33 -9.64 -4.54
C LYS A 55 -5.18 -11.12 -4.84
N ARG A 56 -3.99 -11.69 -4.57
CA ARG A 56 -3.75 -13.13 -4.72
C ARG A 56 -4.67 -13.96 -3.82
N GLU A 57 -4.86 -13.57 -2.56
CA GLU A 57 -5.81 -14.28 -1.66
C GLU A 57 -7.27 -14.12 -2.09
N LEU A 58 -7.62 -13.01 -2.76
CA LEU A 58 -8.94 -12.77 -3.36
C LEU A 58 -9.14 -13.45 -4.73
N GLY A 59 -8.09 -13.99 -5.35
CA GLY A 59 -8.14 -14.55 -6.70
C GLY A 59 -8.22 -13.51 -7.83
N LEU A 60 -7.68 -12.31 -7.60
CA LEU A 60 -7.60 -11.18 -8.55
C LEU A 60 -6.25 -11.09 -9.26
#